data_AF-A0A1I3XDY4-F1
#
_entry.id   AF-A0A1I3XDY4-F1
#
_cell.length_a   1.000
_cell.length_b   1.000
_cell.length_c   1.000
_cell.angle_alpha   90.00
_cell.angle_beta   90.00
_cell.angle_gamma   90.00
#
_symmetry.space_group_name_H-M   'P 1'
#
loop_
_entity.id
_entity.type
_entity.pdbx_description
1 polymer ?
#
loop_
_entity_poly.entity_id
_entity_poly.type
_entity_poly.pdbx_seq_one_letter_code
_entity_poly.pdbx_strand_id
1 'polypeptide(L)'
;MVNPLQELVGEAKRRGVKTIIDAMSSFGALNIDMSDRGPDVLVTSSNKCIEGPPGVAFVVASRLLLEHAVQEPRSFVLDVRDQWLSLERTGEWRSTPPTHIVQATAMALKILHEEGIDARRLKYEKVRDGIIKELEGVASPLLSPDLQSPVCVAFSAPSGIVDQAGFEGLYRHLAAHNLYVYSKLHLATRSFRVGCIWIEQLGCAFRTYFRSGQARSERPVPGQVAAALPARAVGDRQPCLPAETAVLHAGYRRDPVTKAVAVPIYQNTAYELDGDLNHIADVYNVKADGFTYTRIINPTRALEKRYTAVDMGSDSLAVASGQAATFLAIVNLSSGEVGDNVVASPYLYGNTWNRLHNTLKRLGISVRTADPRRPETFERAIDDRTICLFGEVISNPCLIPLPVKQLAEIGRKYGVPLVVDNTTTPLVCRPADLGAAITTYSATKYISGHGTTLGGLIVDNGEFSYRGASRFPLFNRPDEAHGGIVWHNAVREVGDLGKSEFLLKARMTWLRDTGAAIAPFASFQLIQGLETLPLRMKQHCANASRC
;
A
#
# COMPACT_ATOMS: atom_id res chain seq x y z
N MET A 1 24.06 5.87 9.42
CA MET A 1 24.54 7.23 9.66
C MET A 1 23.58 7.90 10.63
N VAL A 2 24.08 8.64 11.61
CA VAL A 2 23.27 9.63 12.33
C VAL A 2 23.42 10.95 11.60
N ASN A 3 22.31 11.51 11.10
CA ASN A 3 22.35 12.81 10.44
C ASN A 3 22.65 13.91 11.47
N PRO A 4 23.35 15.00 11.09
CA PRO A 4 23.59 16.15 11.97
C PRO A 4 22.31 16.99 12.11
N LEU A 5 21.34 16.44 12.84
CA LEU A 5 19.97 16.93 12.86
C LEU A 5 19.88 18.39 13.33
N GLN A 6 20.64 18.75 14.37
CA GLN A 6 20.64 20.11 14.92
C GLN A 6 21.14 21.15 13.90
N GLU A 7 22.18 20.82 13.13
CA GLU A 7 22.75 21.71 12.11
C GLU A 7 21.79 21.90 10.94
N LEU A 8 21.19 20.80 10.45
CA LEU A 8 20.20 20.81 9.37
C LEU A 8 18.94 21.60 9.75
N VAL A 9 18.42 21.37 10.96
CA VAL A 9 17.26 22.10 11.48
C VAL A 9 17.60 23.58 11.67
N GLY A 10 18.79 23.89 12.19
CA GLY A 10 19.26 25.26 12.36
C GLY A 10 19.37 26.03 11.04
N GLU A 11 19.92 25.39 9.99
CA GLU A 11 19.99 25.97 8.64
C GLU A 11 18.59 26.21 8.06
N ALA A 12 17.69 25.22 8.17
CA ALA A 12 16.33 25.34 7.68
C ALA A 12 15.57 26.50 8.37
N LYS A 13 15.69 26.61 9.70
CA LYS A 13 15.10 27.73 10.46
C LYS A 13 15.67 29.08 10.05
N ARG A 14 16.98 29.20 9.85
CA ARG A 14 17.61 30.44 9.34
C ARG A 14 17.05 30.89 7.99
N ARG A 15 16.58 29.94 7.17
CA ARG A 15 15.97 30.21 5.86
C ARG A 15 14.44 30.30 5.89
N GLY A 16 13.81 30.18 7.05
CA GLY A 16 12.35 30.13 7.18
C GLY A 16 11.72 28.87 6.56
N VAL A 17 12.50 27.81 6.36
CA VAL A 17 12.05 26.54 5.79
C VAL A 17 11.57 25.61 6.92
N LYS A 18 10.40 25.00 6.71
CA LYS A 18 9.82 24.03 7.64
C LYS A 18 10.53 22.68 7.56
N THR A 19 10.68 22.05 8.71
CA THR A 19 11.40 20.78 8.84
C THR A 19 10.47 19.67 9.28
N ILE A 20 10.53 18.54 8.57
CA ILE A 20 9.81 17.32 8.89
C ILE A 20 10.84 16.20 9.03
N ILE A 21 10.83 15.51 10.16
CA ILE A 21 11.77 14.44 10.45
C ILE A 21 11.02 13.12 10.56
N ASP A 22 11.44 12.15 9.74
CA ASP A 22 11.10 10.74 9.95
C ASP A 22 12.06 10.17 11.02
N ALA A 23 11.49 9.90 12.19
CA ALA A 23 12.19 9.30 13.32
C ALA A 23 11.67 7.89 13.63
N MET A 24 11.12 7.18 12.63
CA MET A 24 10.47 5.88 12.82
C MET A 24 11.39 4.87 13.52
N SER A 25 12.66 4.80 13.11
CA SER A 25 13.62 3.82 13.66
C SER A 25 14.51 4.38 14.77
N SER A 26 14.46 5.67 15.07
CA SER A 26 15.40 6.36 15.97
C SER A 26 14.76 6.93 17.24
N PHE A 27 13.46 7.24 17.21
CA PHE A 27 12.78 7.85 18.35
C PHE A 27 12.71 6.88 19.54
N GLY A 28 13.34 7.27 20.66
CA GLY A 28 13.54 6.43 21.85
C GLY A 28 14.95 5.85 21.98
N ALA A 29 15.78 5.91 20.93
CA ALA A 29 17.19 5.49 20.96
C ALA A 29 18.18 6.60 20.59
N LEU A 30 17.70 7.69 20.02
CA LEU A 30 18.45 8.92 19.79
C LEU A 30 17.73 10.06 20.48
N ASN A 31 18.51 10.93 21.12
CA ASN A 31 17.98 12.14 21.72
C ASN A 31 17.63 13.11 20.59
N ILE A 32 16.33 13.28 20.34
CA ILE A 32 15.79 14.22 19.36
C ILE A 32 15.09 15.31 20.14
N ASP A 33 15.74 16.47 20.23
CA ASP A 33 15.19 17.63 20.90
C ASP A 33 14.04 18.21 20.07
N MET A 34 12.83 18.18 20.63
CA MET A 34 11.62 18.77 20.06
C MET A 34 11.28 20.14 20.68
N SER A 35 12.22 20.76 21.41
CA SER A 35 12.09 22.13 21.91
C SER A 35 12.02 23.15 20.77
N ASP A 36 11.96 24.44 21.11
CA ASP A 36 11.97 25.55 20.13
C ASP A 36 13.19 25.56 19.21
N ARG A 37 14.23 24.79 19.51
CA ARG A 37 15.42 24.60 18.66
C ARG A 37 15.32 23.37 17.75
N GLY A 38 14.40 22.45 18.04
CA GLY A 38 14.10 21.21 17.31
C GLY A 38 13.32 21.36 16.00
N PRO A 39 13.04 20.26 15.29
CA PRO A 39 12.29 20.31 14.04
C PRO A 39 10.83 20.74 14.23
N ASP A 40 10.18 21.22 13.16
CA ASP A 40 8.78 21.65 13.22
C ASP A 40 7.82 20.46 13.37
N VAL A 41 8.15 19.33 12.73
CA VAL A 41 7.36 18.10 12.77
C VAL A 41 8.28 16.89 12.90
N LEU A 42 7.90 15.94 13.75
CA LEU A 42 8.51 14.62 13.87
C LEU A 42 7.43 13.56 13.69
N VAL A 43 7.71 12.56 12.85
CA VAL A 43 6.85 11.40 12.61
C VAL A 43 7.55 10.14 13.11
N THR A 44 6.85 9.33 13.89
CA THR A 44 7.39 8.06 14.38
C THR A 44 6.28 7.03 14.67
N SER A 45 6.66 5.85 15.15
CA SER A 45 5.75 4.73 15.45
C SER A 45 6.12 4.06 16.75
N SER A 46 5.14 3.46 17.42
CA SER A 46 5.30 2.79 18.72
C SER A 46 6.18 1.54 18.66
N ASN A 47 6.29 0.85 17.52
CA ASN A 47 6.84 -0.51 17.44
C ASN A 47 8.33 -0.62 17.08
N LYS A 48 9.09 0.45 17.32
CA LYS A 48 10.54 0.49 17.08
C LYS A 48 11.26 0.69 18.40
N CYS A 49 12.01 1.77 18.54
CA CYS A 49 12.78 2.05 19.75
C CYS A 49 11.93 2.51 20.94
N ILE A 50 10.62 2.73 20.76
CA ILE A 50 9.66 2.84 21.87
C ILE A 50 9.34 1.47 22.48
N GLU A 51 9.51 0.38 21.72
CA GLU A 51 9.21 -1.00 22.14
C GLU A 51 7.72 -1.26 22.49
N GLY A 52 6.82 -0.49 21.88
CA GLY A 52 5.37 -0.64 21.99
C GLY A 52 4.77 -1.55 20.90
N PRO A 53 3.46 -1.84 20.97
CA PRO A 53 2.78 -2.64 19.95
C PRO A 53 2.68 -1.90 18.60
N PRO A 54 2.64 -2.60 17.45
CA PRO A 54 2.32 -1.97 16.18
C PRO A 54 0.88 -1.46 16.15
N GLY A 55 0.63 -0.43 15.31
CA GLY A 55 -0.72 0.12 15.10
C GLY A 55 -0.93 1.55 15.61
N VAL A 56 0.10 2.19 16.19
CA VAL A 56 0.09 3.62 16.53
C VAL A 56 1.26 4.33 15.85
N ALA A 57 0.92 5.40 15.11
CA ALA A 57 1.87 6.36 14.59
C ALA A 57 1.68 7.69 15.33
N PHE A 58 2.76 8.39 15.57
CA PHE A 58 2.77 9.68 16.23
C PHE A 58 3.23 10.76 15.27
N VAL A 59 2.57 11.90 15.37
CA VAL A 59 3.05 13.16 14.80
C VAL A 59 3.24 14.11 15.97
N VAL A 60 4.48 14.52 16.21
CA VAL A 60 4.81 15.55 17.19
C VAL A 60 5.08 16.82 16.40
N ALA A 61 4.32 17.89 16.66
CA ALA A 61 4.46 19.16 15.97
C ALA A 61 4.78 20.28 16.96
N SER A 62 5.56 21.27 16.53
CA SER A 62 5.84 22.45 17.36
C SER A 62 4.56 23.27 17.58
N ARG A 63 4.39 23.81 18.79
CA ARG A 63 3.23 24.66 19.11
C ARG A 63 3.17 25.89 18.22
N LEU A 64 4.32 26.51 17.93
CA LEU A 64 4.43 27.65 17.02
C LEU A 64 3.90 27.35 15.60
N LEU A 65 4.01 26.10 15.12
CA LEU A 65 3.42 25.67 13.86
C LEU A 65 1.89 25.57 13.96
N LEU A 66 1.37 25.06 15.07
CA LEU A 66 -0.07 24.90 15.32
C LEU A 66 -0.78 26.22 15.67
N GLU A 67 -0.04 27.19 16.21
CA GLU A 67 -0.54 28.50 16.62
C GLU A 67 -0.39 29.57 15.52
N HIS A 68 0.40 29.31 14.49
CA HIS A 68 0.53 30.21 13.34
C HIS A 68 -0.84 30.45 12.69
N ALA A 69 -1.07 31.69 12.21
CA ALA A 69 -2.34 32.09 11.62
C ALA A 69 -2.72 31.18 10.44
N VAL A 70 -3.67 30.27 10.68
CA VAL A 70 -4.26 29.43 9.64
C VAL A 70 -5.45 30.19 9.06
N GLN A 71 -5.54 30.24 7.72
CA GLN A 71 -6.83 30.49 7.05
C GLN A 71 -7.87 29.52 7.57
N GLU A 72 -9.16 29.88 7.53
CA GLU A 72 -10.25 29.03 8.01
C GLU A 72 -10.07 27.56 7.59
N PRO A 73 -10.00 26.63 8.57
CA PRO A 73 -9.73 25.23 8.29
C PRO A 73 -10.84 24.66 7.42
N ARG A 74 -10.47 24.15 6.24
CA ARG A 74 -11.43 23.71 5.21
C ARG A 74 -11.98 22.29 5.44
N SER A 75 -11.61 21.64 6.55
CA SER A 75 -12.02 20.28 6.89
C SER A 75 -12.06 20.09 8.40
N PHE A 76 -13.23 19.75 8.93
CA PHE A 76 -13.43 19.41 10.35
C PHE A 76 -12.58 18.20 10.80
N VAL A 77 -12.32 17.25 9.88
CA VAL A 77 -11.59 15.99 10.17
C VAL A 77 -10.07 16.16 10.10
N LEU A 78 -9.57 17.14 9.35
CA LEU A 78 -8.13 17.42 9.22
C LEU A 78 -7.72 18.71 9.93
N ASP A 79 -8.63 19.31 10.69
CA ASP A 79 -8.31 20.42 11.56
C ASP A 79 -7.58 19.91 12.81
N VAL A 80 -6.27 19.65 12.62
CA VAL A 80 -5.38 19.16 13.68
C VAL A 80 -5.30 20.16 14.84
N ARG A 81 -5.45 21.46 14.55
CA ARG A 81 -5.45 22.52 15.57
C ARG A 81 -6.70 22.44 16.43
N ASP A 82 -7.87 22.38 15.83
CA ASP A 82 -9.14 22.27 16.55
C ASP A 82 -9.25 20.91 17.26
N GLN A 83 -8.70 19.83 16.67
CA GLN A 83 -8.54 18.54 17.36
C GLN A 83 -7.71 18.65 18.62
N TRP A 84 -6.54 19.28 18.53
CA TRP A 84 -5.68 19.53 19.67
C TRP A 84 -6.38 20.40 20.72
N LEU A 85 -6.95 21.55 20.33
CA LEU A 85 -7.67 22.45 21.24
C LEU A 85 -8.87 21.77 21.93
N SER A 86 -9.61 20.94 21.19
CA SER A 86 -10.72 20.17 21.75
C SER A 86 -10.22 19.15 22.75
N LEU A 87 -9.17 18.39 22.41
CA LEU A 87 -8.60 17.39 23.29
C LEU A 87 -8.05 18.02 24.58
N GLU A 88 -7.36 19.15 24.49
CA GLU A 88 -6.91 19.93 25.67
C GLU A 88 -8.08 20.40 26.53
N ARG A 89 -9.18 20.81 25.90
CA ARG A 89 -10.36 21.32 26.61
C ARG A 89 -11.20 20.22 27.25
N THR A 90 -11.37 19.08 26.57
CA THR A 90 -12.36 18.06 26.96
C THR A 90 -11.75 16.76 27.45
N GLY A 91 -10.46 16.51 27.18
CA GLY A 91 -9.83 15.20 27.40
C GLY A 91 -10.33 14.10 26.45
N GLU A 92 -11.22 14.44 25.52
CA GLU A 92 -11.91 13.49 24.66
C GLU A 92 -11.35 13.51 23.24
N TRP A 93 -11.22 12.32 22.65
CA TRP A 93 -10.85 12.15 21.27
C TRP A 93 -12.07 12.41 20.37
N ARG A 94 -11.87 13.10 19.24
CA ARG A 94 -12.97 13.31 18.27
C ARG A 94 -13.45 12.03 17.59
N SER A 95 -12.60 11.01 17.56
CA SER A 95 -12.89 9.69 16.99
C SER A 95 -12.50 8.61 18.00
N THR A 96 -13.26 7.51 18.03
CA THR A 96 -13.00 6.37 18.92
C THR A 96 -11.59 5.80 18.68
N PRO A 97 -10.66 5.91 19.65
CA PRO A 97 -9.32 5.38 19.49
C PRO A 97 -9.30 3.87 19.74
N PRO A 98 -8.30 3.13 19.21
CA PRO A 98 -8.06 1.74 19.59
C PRO A 98 -7.46 1.69 21.02
N THR A 99 -8.33 1.78 22.04
CA THR A 99 -7.97 1.98 23.45
C THR A 99 -6.91 1.02 23.97
N HIS A 100 -6.98 -0.27 23.62
CA HIS A 100 -6.01 -1.29 24.02
C HIS A 100 -4.60 -1.03 23.46
N ILE A 101 -4.48 -0.64 22.19
CA ILE A 101 -3.17 -0.30 21.59
C ILE A 101 -2.64 0.99 22.19
N VAL A 102 -3.50 1.98 22.44
CA VAL A 102 -3.11 3.25 23.08
C VAL A 102 -2.59 3.02 24.50
N GLN A 103 -3.26 2.18 25.30
CA GLN A 103 -2.80 1.84 26.66
C GLN A 103 -1.47 1.10 26.66
N ALA A 104 -1.31 0.10 25.79
CA ALA A 104 -0.06 -0.64 25.66
C ALA A 104 1.09 0.27 25.17
N THR A 105 0.78 1.22 24.29
CA THR A 105 1.73 2.23 23.83
C THR A 105 2.12 3.20 24.95
N ALA A 106 1.16 3.65 25.76
CA ALA A 106 1.43 4.50 26.92
C ALA A 106 2.32 3.78 27.96
N MET A 107 2.11 2.48 28.18
CA MET A 107 2.98 1.68 29.04
C MET A 107 4.40 1.57 28.47
N ALA A 108 4.56 1.32 27.17
CA ALA A 108 5.88 1.28 26.53
C ALA A 108 6.63 2.63 26.66
N LEU A 109 5.92 3.75 26.50
CA LEU A 109 6.49 5.08 26.74
C LEU A 109 6.89 5.30 28.20
N LYS A 110 6.11 4.80 29.17
CA LYS A 110 6.46 4.85 30.59
C LYS A 110 7.73 4.06 30.89
N ILE A 111 7.85 2.85 30.35
CA ILE A 111 9.06 2.01 30.46
C ILE A 111 10.26 2.74 29.84
N LEU A 112 10.11 3.33 28.64
CA LEU A 112 11.16 4.12 28.01
C LEU A 112 11.56 5.34 28.85
N HIS A 113 10.59 6.01 29.49
CA HIS A 113 10.86 7.14 30.37
C HIS A 113 11.65 6.73 31.61
N GLU A 114 11.29 5.61 32.24
CA GLU A 114 11.98 5.06 33.41
C GLU A 114 13.38 4.54 33.08
N GLU A 115 13.55 3.89 31.92
CA GLU A 115 14.86 3.42 31.45
C GLU A 115 15.77 4.58 31.04
N GLY A 116 15.21 5.59 30.38
CA GLY A 116 15.93 6.71 29.80
C GLY A 116 16.50 6.40 28.41
N ILE A 117 16.47 7.42 27.53
CA ILE A 117 16.91 7.30 26.13
C ILE A 117 18.39 6.93 26.04
N ASP A 118 19.24 7.48 26.92
CA ASP A 118 20.68 7.21 26.88
C ASP A 118 21.01 5.77 27.29
N ALA A 119 20.31 5.21 28.28
CA ALA A 119 20.48 3.81 28.66
C ALA A 119 20.00 2.87 27.53
N ARG A 120 18.85 3.17 26.94
CA ARG A 120 18.32 2.45 25.76
C ARG A 120 19.30 2.51 24.58
N ARG A 121 19.85 3.69 24.33
CA ARG A 121 20.89 3.92 23.31
C ARG A 121 22.10 3.03 23.58
N LEU A 122 22.66 3.07 24.79
CA LEU A 122 23.82 2.26 25.18
C LEU A 122 23.55 0.76 25.03
N LYS A 123 22.33 0.29 25.33
CA LYS A 123 21.92 -1.10 25.11
C LYS A 123 22.01 -1.48 23.63
N TYR A 124 21.53 -0.63 22.73
CA TYR A 124 21.63 -0.90 21.28
C TYR A 124 23.04 -0.71 20.73
N GLU A 125 23.82 0.25 21.26
CA GLU A 125 25.25 0.39 20.95
C GLU A 125 26.03 -0.85 21.36
N LYS A 126 25.75 -1.43 22.53
CA LYS A 126 26.38 -2.69 22.97
C LYS A 126 26.08 -3.84 21.99
N VAL A 127 24.85 -3.96 21.51
CA VAL A 127 24.49 -4.95 20.47
C VAL A 127 25.24 -4.68 19.18
N ARG A 128 25.22 -3.42 18.70
CA ARG A 128 25.94 -2.98 17.50
C ARG A 128 27.43 -3.30 17.60
N ASP A 129 28.08 -2.90 18.67
CA ASP A 129 29.52 -3.04 18.89
C ASP A 129 29.90 -4.50 19.06
N GLY A 130 29.02 -5.30 19.69
CA GLY A 130 29.10 -6.75 19.69
C GLY A 130 29.14 -7.31 18.27
N ILE A 131 28.20 -6.93 17.40
CA ILE A 131 28.17 -7.38 16.00
C ILE A 131 29.43 -6.94 15.25
N ILE A 132 29.89 -5.69 15.44
CA ILE A 132 31.12 -5.18 14.81
C ILE A 132 32.33 -6.01 15.23
N LYS A 133 32.50 -6.27 16.53
CA LYS A 133 33.59 -7.10 17.07
C LYS A 133 33.51 -8.54 16.58
N GLU A 134 32.30 -9.08 16.42
CA GLU A 134 32.10 -10.43 15.91
C GLU A 134 32.49 -10.57 14.43
N LEU A 135 32.35 -9.48 13.66
CA LEU A 135 32.69 -9.38 12.24
C LEU A 135 34.09 -8.83 11.94
N GLU A 136 34.89 -8.52 12.96
CA GLU A 136 36.24 -8.02 12.79
C GLU A 136 37.12 -8.97 11.96
N GLY A 137 37.85 -8.42 10.98
CA GLY A 137 38.66 -9.18 10.02
C GLY A 137 37.86 -9.85 8.88
N VAL A 138 36.53 -9.77 8.91
CA VAL A 138 35.63 -10.34 7.91
C VAL A 138 34.90 -9.26 7.13
N ALA A 139 34.24 -8.34 7.84
CA ALA A 139 33.48 -7.24 7.29
C ALA A 139 33.78 -5.97 8.09
N SER A 140 33.84 -4.82 7.42
CA SER A 140 34.15 -3.55 8.08
C SER A 140 32.95 -2.60 8.03
N PRO A 141 32.63 -1.87 9.10
CA PRO A 141 31.63 -0.82 9.03
C PRO A 141 31.96 0.18 7.92
N LEU A 142 30.94 0.62 7.17
CA LEU A 142 31.14 1.61 6.09
C LEU A 142 31.42 3.02 6.60
N LEU A 143 30.98 3.32 7.81
CA LEU A 143 31.08 4.64 8.43
C LEU A 143 32.03 4.58 9.61
N SER A 144 32.72 5.69 9.87
CA SER A 144 33.52 5.86 11.07
C SER A 144 32.65 5.78 12.34
N PRO A 145 33.20 5.34 13.49
CA PRO A 145 32.43 5.10 14.71
C PRO A 145 31.54 6.26 15.16
N ASP A 146 32.01 7.50 14.97
CA ASP A 146 31.30 8.75 15.29
C ASP A 146 30.03 8.99 14.46
N LEU A 147 29.95 8.42 13.25
CA LEU A 147 28.82 8.56 12.35
C LEU A 147 27.85 7.35 12.39
N GLN A 148 28.21 6.28 13.09
CA GLN A 148 27.41 5.06 13.13
C GLN A 148 26.13 5.25 13.96
N SER A 149 25.03 4.70 13.47
CA SER A 149 23.77 4.73 14.21
C SER A 149 23.79 3.65 15.29
N PRO A 150 23.22 3.90 16.49
CA PRO A 150 23.11 2.89 17.54
C PRO A 150 22.16 1.74 17.16
N VAL A 151 21.18 2.01 16.28
CA VAL A 151 20.08 1.07 15.97
C VAL A 151 20.28 0.31 14.67
N CYS A 152 21.22 0.73 13.81
CA CYS A 152 21.48 0.08 12.54
C CYS A 152 22.88 0.42 12.02
N VAL A 153 23.64 -0.60 11.65
CA VAL A 153 25.00 -0.47 11.11
C VAL A 153 25.06 -1.02 9.68
N ALA A 154 25.88 -0.39 8.84
CA ALA A 154 26.14 -0.85 7.48
C ALA A 154 27.58 -1.37 7.39
N PHE A 155 27.77 -2.53 6.77
CA PHE A 155 29.06 -3.19 6.61
C PHE A 155 29.41 -3.32 5.13
N SER A 156 30.70 -3.27 4.81
CA SER A 156 31.23 -3.78 3.55
C SER A 156 31.02 -5.29 3.48
N ALA A 157 30.68 -5.77 2.29
CA ALA A 157 30.57 -7.19 2.02
C ALA A 157 31.97 -7.81 2.01
N PRO A 158 32.19 -8.94 2.69
CA PRO A 158 33.45 -9.69 2.65
C PRO A 158 33.82 -10.07 1.22
N SER A 159 35.12 -10.30 0.96
CA SER A 159 35.63 -10.63 -0.37
C SER A 159 34.97 -11.87 -1.00
N GLY A 160 34.54 -12.84 -0.19
CA GLY A 160 33.80 -14.04 -0.63
C GLY A 160 32.34 -13.81 -1.00
N ILE A 161 31.77 -12.65 -0.67
CA ILE A 161 30.40 -12.26 -1.05
C ILE A 161 30.50 -11.25 -2.20
N VAL A 162 30.44 -11.77 -3.43
CA VAL A 162 30.56 -10.99 -4.67
C VAL A 162 29.21 -10.59 -5.27
N ASP A 163 28.17 -11.36 -4.95
CA ASP A 163 26.81 -11.17 -5.42
C ASP A 163 25.80 -11.52 -4.32
N GLN A 164 24.51 -11.32 -4.61
CA GLN A 164 23.45 -11.59 -3.65
C GLN A 164 23.41 -13.09 -3.27
N ALA A 165 23.78 -14.00 -4.17
CA ALA A 165 23.84 -15.44 -3.93
C ALA A 165 24.88 -15.81 -2.86
N GLY A 166 26.07 -15.19 -2.90
CA GLY A 166 27.08 -15.32 -1.84
C GLY A 166 26.59 -14.81 -0.47
N PHE A 167 25.65 -13.85 -0.47
CA PHE A 167 25.03 -13.33 0.75
C PHE A 167 23.90 -14.23 1.28
N GLU A 168 23.34 -15.13 0.47
CA GLU A 168 22.27 -16.04 0.91
C GLU A 168 22.72 -17.13 1.85
N GLY A 169 23.98 -17.58 1.75
CA GLY A 169 24.50 -18.55 2.70
C GLY A 169 24.47 -17.98 4.12
N LEU A 170 24.70 -16.67 4.29
CA LEU A 170 24.59 -15.99 5.57
C LEU A 170 23.14 -16.04 6.06
N TYR A 171 22.18 -15.79 5.17
CA TYR A 171 20.76 -15.89 5.50
C TYR A 171 20.32 -17.26 5.97
N ARG A 172 20.69 -18.31 5.22
CA ARG A 172 20.40 -19.70 5.59
C ARG A 172 21.04 -20.06 6.92
N HIS A 173 22.27 -19.61 7.14
CA HIS A 173 22.96 -19.83 8.41
C HIS A 173 22.25 -19.13 9.58
N LEU A 174 21.80 -17.89 9.42
CA LEU A 174 21.06 -17.17 10.45
C LEU A 174 19.70 -17.82 10.73
N ALA A 175 18.97 -18.20 9.68
CA ALA A 175 17.69 -18.90 9.81
C ALA A 175 17.83 -20.25 10.53
N ALA A 176 18.90 -21.01 10.27
CA ALA A 176 19.20 -22.25 10.99
C ALA A 176 19.44 -22.03 12.50
N HIS A 177 19.75 -20.80 12.91
CA HIS A 177 19.88 -20.40 14.31
C HIS A 177 18.64 -19.65 14.84
N ASN A 178 17.50 -19.70 14.12
CA ASN A 178 16.27 -18.96 14.42
C ASN A 178 16.45 -17.43 14.47
N LEU A 179 17.41 -16.91 13.71
CA LEU A 179 17.70 -15.48 13.62
C LEU A 179 17.25 -14.96 12.25
N TYR A 180 16.24 -14.09 12.27
CA TYR A 180 15.68 -13.48 11.06
C TYR A 180 16.09 -12.01 11.00
N VAL A 181 16.91 -11.66 10.00
CA VAL A 181 17.38 -10.29 9.77
C VAL A 181 16.78 -9.72 8.51
N TYR A 182 16.55 -8.40 8.48
CA TYR A 182 16.18 -7.69 7.26
C TYR A 182 17.40 -6.95 6.70
N SER A 183 18.19 -7.66 5.91
CA SER A 183 19.44 -7.21 5.26
C SER A 183 19.44 -7.45 3.75
N LYS A 184 20.01 -6.58 2.94
CA LYS A 184 20.19 -6.88 1.50
C LYS A 184 21.59 -6.49 1.12
N LEU A 185 22.22 -7.26 0.23
CA LEU A 185 23.46 -6.83 -0.38
C LEU A 185 23.13 -5.73 -1.38
N HIS A 186 23.60 -4.53 -1.08
CA HIS A 186 23.61 -3.44 -2.04
C HIS A 186 24.79 -3.67 -2.99
N LEU A 187 24.50 -4.17 -4.20
CA LEU A 187 25.50 -4.63 -5.16
C LEU A 187 26.46 -3.50 -5.58
N ALA A 188 25.94 -2.30 -5.85
CA ALA A 188 26.74 -1.19 -6.36
C ALA A 188 27.83 -0.73 -5.38
N THR A 189 27.56 -0.80 -4.07
CA THR A 189 28.51 -0.41 -3.02
C THR A 189 29.11 -1.60 -2.29
N ARG A 190 28.76 -2.82 -2.70
CA ARG A 190 29.08 -4.09 -2.04
C ARG A 190 28.95 -3.99 -0.52
N SER A 191 27.74 -3.68 -0.04
CA SER A 191 27.50 -3.46 1.39
C SER A 191 26.15 -3.99 1.84
N PHE A 192 26.00 -4.31 3.12
CA PHE A 192 24.73 -4.76 3.71
C PHE A 192 24.47 -4.06 5.04
N ARG A 193 23.22 -4.10 5.53
CA ARG A 193 22.81 -3.40 6.76
C ARG A 193 22.25 -4.37 7.79
N VAL A 194 22.53 -4.12 9.06
CA VAL A 194 22.06 -4.94 10.17
C VAL A 194 21.40 -4.04 11.19
N GLY A 195 20.15 -4.36 11.55
CA GLY A 195 19.46 -3.70 12.66
C GLY A 195 19.98 -4.22 13.99
N CYS A 196 20.26 -3.32 14.93
CA CYS A 196 20.89 -3.61 16.22
C CYS A 196 19.91 -3.56 17.39
N ILE A 197 18.61 -3.54 17.10
CA ILE A 197 17.57 -3.50 18.13
C ILE A 197 17.33 -4.94 18.61
N TRP A 198 17.47 -5.18 19.92
CA TRP A 198 17.16 -6.42 20.66
C TRP A 198 18.15 -7.59 20.67
N ILE A 199 18.64 -8.05 19.52
CA ILE A 199 19.18 -9.42 19.43
C ILE A 199 20.70 -9.47 19.68
N GLU A 200 21.11 -9.78 20.92
CA GLU A 200 22.53 -9.96 21.29
C GLU A 200 23.20 -11.17 20.60
N GLN A 201 22.42 -12.22 20.26
CA GLN A 201 22.94 -13.46 19.65
C GLN A 201 23.38 -13.31 18.19
N LEU A 202 23.07 -12.16 17.56
CA LEU A 202 23.32 -11.95 16.14
C LEU A 202 24.81 -12.03 15.79
N GLY A 203 25.68 -11.42 16.61
CA GLY A 203 27.11 -11.39 16.33
C GLY A 203 27.74 -12.79 16.26
N CYS A 204 27.40 -13.67 17.19
CA CYS A 204 27.93 -15.04 17.24
C CYS A 204 27.57 -15.85 15.98
N ALA A 205 26.33 -15.74 15.50
CA ALA A 205 25.89 -16.43 14.29
C ALA A 205 26.58 -15.89 13.02
N PHE A 206 26.76 -14.56 12.93
CA PHE A 206 27.55 -13.96 11.85
C PHE A 206 29.00 -14.47 11.86
N ARG A 207 29.66 -14.47 13.02
CA ARG A 207 31.04 -14.97 13.15
C ARG A 207 31.16 -16.44 12.75
N THR A 208 30.23 -17.28 13.20
CA THR A 208 30.24 -18.73 12.91
C THR A 208 30.16 -18.98 11.41
N TYR A 209 29.24 -18.28 10.71
CA TYR A 209 29.14 -18.35 9.27
C TYR A 209 30.45 -18.00 8.56
N PHE A 210 31.02 -16.84 8.88
CA PHE A 210 32.19 -16.34 8.16
C PHE A 210 33.51 -17.04 8.49
N ARG A 211 33.64 -17.62 9.69
CA ARG A 211 34.83 -18.39 10.10
C ARG A 211 34.81 -19.84 9.63
N SER A 212 33.63 -20.42 9.39
CA SER A 212 33.48 -21.82 8.95
C SER A 212 34.00 -22.09 7.53
N GLY A 213 34.40 -21.05 6.78
CA GLY A 213 34.83 -21.20 5.37
C GLY A 213 33.67 -21.44 4.39
N GLN A 214 32.42 -21.58 4.86
CA GLN A 214 31.22 -21.75 4.04
C GLN A 214 30.94 -20.56 3.09
N ALA A 215 31.62 -19.43 3.27
CA ALA A 215 31.62 -18.33 2.31
C ALA A 215 32.30 -18.66 0.97
N ARG A 216 32.96 -19.82 0.84
CA ARG A 216 33.50 -20.33 -0.43
C ARG A 216 32.77 -21.61 -0.84
N SER A 217 31.93 -21.48 -1.87
CA SER A 217 31.52 -22.56 -2.77
C SER A 217 30.81 -23.75 -2.12
N GLU A 218 29.50 -23.62 -1.94
CA GLU A 218 28.60 -24.78 -2.03
C GLU A 218 27.62 -24.53 -3.18
N ARG A 219 27.94 -25.10 -4.35
CA ARG A 219 26.93 -25.33 -5.40
C ARG A 219 25.97 -26.41 -4.90
N PRO A 220 24.65 -26.25 -5.06
CA PRO A 220 23.70 -27.24 -4.59
C PRO A 220 23.83 -28.55 -5.39
N VAL A 221 23.85 -29.68 -4.67
CA VAL A 221 23.66 -31.02 -5.22
C VAL A 221 22.15 -31.24 -5.38
N PRO A 222 21.65 -31.58 -6.58
CA PRO A 222 20.22 -31.83 -6.77
C PRO A 222 19.87 -33.25 -6.32
N GLY A 223 18.96 -33.38 -5.36
CA GLY A 223 18.41 -34.70 -5.04
C GLY A 223 17.73 -34.81 -3.68
N GLN A 224 16.51 -34.29 -3.57
CA GLN A 224 15.34 -35.00 -3.00
C GLN A 224 14.13 -34.08 -3.12
N VAL A 225 13.54 -34.10 -4.31
CA VAL A 225 12.25 -33.48 -4.59
C VAL A 225 11.20 -34.32 -3.85
N ALA A 226 10.61 -33.77 -2.79
CA ALA A 226 9.31 -34.23 -2.33
C ALA A 226 8.33 -34.03 -3.51
N ALA A 227 7.68 -35.11 -3.94
CA ALA A 227 6.85 -35.14 -5.13
C ALA A 227 5.83 -33.99 -5.14
N ALA A 228 6.10 -32.97 -5.95
CA ALA A 228 5.11 -32.01 -6.38
C ALA A 228 4.07 -32.79 -7.19
N LEU A 229 2.85 -32.89 -6.66
CA LEU A 229 1.71 -33.30 -7.46
C LEU A 229 1.59 -32.32 -8.63
N PRO A 230 1.36 -32.80 -9.87
CA PRO A 230 1.31 -31.92 -11.02
C PRO A 230 0.17 -30.93 -10.83
N ALA A 231 0.49 -29.64 -10.87
CA ALA A 231 -0.48 -28.60 -11.15
C ALA A 231 -1.10 -28.94 -12.51
N ARG A 232 -2.31 -29.48 -12.51
CA ARG A 232 -3.11 -29.55 -13.73
C ARG A 232 -3.22 -28.13 -14.25
N ALA A 233 -2.70 -27.93 -15.45
CA ALA A 233 -3.06 -26.79 -16.27
C ALA A 233 -4.59 -26.78 -16.40
N VAL A 234 -5.27 -25.92 -15.63
CA VAL A 234 -6.67 -25.59 -15.87
C VAL A 234 -6.67 -24.49 -16.92
N GLY A 235 -6.37 -24.90 -18.16
CA GLY A 235 -6.87 -24.23 -19.33
C GLY A 235 -8.34 -24.57 -19.45
N ASP A 236 -9.19 -23.93 -18.66
CA ASP A 236 -10.64 -23.96 -18.84
C ASP A 236 -11.17 -22.60 -18.41
N ARG A 237 -11.92 -21.95 -19.29
CA ARG A 237 -12.76 -20.80 -18.92
C ARG A 237 -13.62 -21.27 -17.75
N GLN A 238 -13.35 -20.73 -16.56
CA GLN A 238 -14.16 -20.99 -15.38
C GLN A 238 -15.61 -20.71 -15.77
N PRO A 239 -16.53 -21.68 -15.67
CA PRO A 239 -17.92 -21.46 -16.09
C PRO A 239 -18.43 -20.22 -15.37
N CYS A 240 -19.06 -19.32 -16.12
CA CYS A 240 -19.62 -18.10 -15.55
C CYS A 240 -20.65 -18.49 -14.49
N LEU A 241 -20.22 -18.44 -13.22
CA LEU A 241 -21.08 -18.76 -12.10
C LEU A 241 -22.12 -17.64 -11.99
N PRO A 242 -23.42 -17.96 -11.85
CA PRO A 242 -24.41 -16.94 -11.48
C PRO A 242 -23.94 -16.19 -10.24
N ALA A 243 -24.25 -14.89 -10.14
CA ALA A 243 -23.76 -14.03 -9.06
C ALA A 243 -24.04 -14.63 -7.68
N GLU A 244 -25.21 -15.25 -7.48
CA GLU A 244 -25.65 -15.94 -6.26
C GLU A 244 -24.71 -17.08 -5.85
N THR A 245 -24.11 -17.77 -6.82
CA THR A 245 -23.12 -18.80 -6.56
C THR A 245 -21.74 -18.18 -6.39
N ALA A 246 -21.38 -17.22 -7.25
CA ALA A 246 -20.06 -16.57 -7.23
C ALA A 246 -19.76 -15.90 -5.88
N VAL A 247 -20.73 -15.24 -5.25
CA VAL A 247 -20.56 -14.56 -3.95
C VAL A 247 -20.13 -15.49 -2.81
N LEU A 248 -20.42 -16.80 -2.91
CA LEU A 248 -20.03 -17.79 -1.88
C LEU A 248 -18.71 -18.50 -2.20
N HIS A 249 -18.32 -18.54 -3.47
CA HIS A 249 -17.49 -19.63 -3.98
C HIS A 249 -16.38 -19.22 -4.92
N ALA A 250 -16.47 -18.04 -5.53
CA ALA A 250 -15.42 -17.54 -6.39
C ALA A 250 -14.18 -17.11 -5.58
N GLY A 251 -13.01 -17.23 -6.21
CA GLY A 251 -11.73 -16.76 -5.66
C GLY A 251 -11.09 -17.65 -4.58
N TYR A 252 -11.87 -18.45 -3.84
CA TYR A 252 -11.37 -19.33 -2.80
C TYR A 252 -12.25 -20.57 -2.64
N ARG A 253 -11.62 -21.75 -2.59
CA ARG A 253 -12.32 -23.05 -2.45
C ARG A 253 -11.98 -23.76 -1.15
N ARG A 254 -10.70 -23.89 -0.87
CA ARG A 254 -10.17 -24.45 0.38
C ARG A 254 -8.71 -24.09 0.52
N ASP A 255 -8.24 -24.06 1.75
CA ASP A 255 -6.82 -23.96 2.06
C ASP A 255 -6.12 -25.28 1.69
N PRO A 256 -5.00 -25.26 0.96
CA PRO A 256 -4.33 -26.50 0.56
C PRO A 256 -3.71 -27.26 1.75
N VAL A 257 -3.35 -26.56 2.84
CA VAL A 257 -2.67 -27.15 4.01
C VAL A 257 -3.70 -27.67 5.02
N THR A 258 -4.54 -26.79 5.53
CA THR A 258 -5.51 -27.05 6.61
C THR A 258 -6.85 -27.57 6.11
N LYS A 259 -7.12 -27.49 4.81
CA LYS A 259 -8.43 -27.79 4.18
C LYS A 259 -9.58 -26.89 4.65
N ALA A 260 -9.29 -25.78 5.32
CA ALA A 260 -10.30 -24.80 5.73
C ALA A 260 -11.09 -24.27 4.52
N VAL A 261 -12.41 -24.34 4.57
CA VAL A 261 -13.32 -23.91 3.48
C VAL A 261 -13.72 -22.44 3.60
N ALA A 262 -13.67 -21.88 4.81
CA ALA A 262 -13.78 -20.44 5.02
C ALA A 262 -12.48 -19.75 4.60
N VAL A 263 -12.58 -18.51 4.11
CA VAL A 263 -11.40 -17.70 3.77
C VAL A 263 -10.65 -17.37 5.07
N PRO A 264 -9.38 -17.77 5.23
CA PRO A 264 -8.61 -17.48 6.43
C PRO A 264 -8.21 -16.01 6.48
N ILE A 265 -8.02 -15.50 7.69
CA ILE A 265 -7.50 -14.14 7.92
C ILE A 265 -5.98 -14.23 8.06
N TYR A 266 -5.25 -13.76 7.05
CA TYR A 266 -3.80 -13.63 7.11
C TYR A 266 -3.42 -12.27 7.71
N GLN A 267 -3.51 -12.17 9.05
CA GLN A 267 -3.21 -10.95 9.81
C GLN A 267 -1.70 -10.81 10.06
N ASN A 268 -0.93 -10.63 8.99
CA ASN A 268 0.52 -10.48 9.01
C ASN A 268 0.98 -9.29 8.16
N THR A 269 2.26 -8.93 8.28
CA THR A 269 2.86 -7.80 7.55
C THR A 269 3.60 -8.23 6.29
N ALA A 270 4.28 -9.37 6.33
CA ALA A 270 5.14 -9.90 5.28
C ALA A 270 5.03 -11.42 5.20
N TYR A 271 5.45 -11.96 4.05
CA TYR A 271 5.47 -13.39 3.76
C TYR A 271 6.90 -13.83 3.47
N GLU A 272 7.18 -15.08 3.83
CA GLU A 272 8.38 -15.76 3.37
C GLU A 272 8.28 -15.96 1.85
N LEU A 273 9.39 -15.72 1.15
CA LEU A 273 9.47 -15.94 -0.30
C LEU A 273 10.26 -17.22 -0.52
N ASP A 274 9.57 -18.22 -1.08
CA ASP A 274 10.16 -19.52 -1.42
C ASP A 274 10.82 -19.46 -2.80
N GLY A 275 11.82 -20.32 -3.05
CA GLY A 275 12.53 -20.41 -4.32
C GLY A 275 13.94 -19.83 -4.28
N ASP A 276 14.60 -19.74 -5.44
CA ASP A 276 15.92 -19.12 -5.57
C ASP A 276 15.82 -17.59 -5.71
N LEU A 277 16.94 -16.87 -5.64
CA LEU A 277 16.95 -15.41 -5.80
C LEU A 277 16.42 -14.92 -7.13
N ASN A 278 16.56 -15.71 -8.20
CA ASN A 278 16.05 -15.29 -9.49
C ASN A 278 14.53 -15.23 -9.39
N HIS A 279 13.90 -16.25 -8.82
CA HIS A 279 12.47 -16.24 -8.54
C HIS A 279 12.07 -15.11 -7.57
N ILE A 280 12.80 -14.92 -6.47
CA ILE A 280 12.51 -13.84 -5.50
C ILE A 280 12.65 -12.46 -6.15
N ALA A 281 13.71 -12.23 -6.92
CA ALA A 281 13.92 -10.99 -7.66
C ALA A 281 12.84 -10.81 -8.72
N ASP A 282 12.43 -11.88 -9.38
CA ASP A 282 11.33 -11.88 -10.34
C ASP A 282 10.01 -11.50 -9.66
N VAL A 283 9.74 -11.94 -8.43
CA VAL A 283 8.57 -11.47 -7.65
C VAL A 283 8.61 -9.96 -7.42
N TYR A 284 9.76 -9.40 -7.03
CA TYR A 284 9.90 -7.95 -6.82
C TYR A 284 9.88 -7.13 -8.11
N ASN A 285 10.40 -7.69 -9.21
CA ASN A 285 10.45 -7.07 -10.53
C ASN A 285 9.20 -7.35 -11.37
N VAL A 286 8.17 -7.96 -10.77
CA VAL A 286 6.88 -8.24 -11.43
C VAL A 286 7.05 -9.15 -12.66
N LYS A 287 7.90 -10.17 -12.50
CA LYS A 287 8.16 -11.25 -13.46
C LYS A 287 7.72 -12.63 -12.96
N ALA A 288 7.33 -12.71 -11.69
CA ALA A 288 6.76 -13.91 -11.08
C ALA A 288 5.73 -13.52 -10.02
N ASP A 289 4.81 -14.42 -9.71
CA ASP A 289 3.86 -14.24 -8.62
C ASP A 289 4.48 -14.55 -7.27
N GLY A 290 4.12 -13.75 -6.27
CA GLY A 290 4.49 -14.04 -4.89
C GLY A 290 3.84 -13.08 -3.92
N PHE A 291 3.63 -13.56 -2.69
CA PHE A 291 3.22 -12.69 -1.60
C PHE A 291 4.46 -12.03 -1.00
N THR A 292 4.51 -10.70 -0.98
CA THR A 292 5.65 -9.95 -0.41
C THR A 292 5.25 -9.28 0.89
N TYR A 293 4.57 -8.14 0.80
CA TYR A 293 4.02 -7.42 1.94
C TYR A 293 2.52 -7.27 1.79
N THR A 294 1.79 -7.36 2.91
CA THR A 294 0.33 -7.14 2.97
C THR A 294 -0.08 -5.78 2.40
N ARG A 295 0.81 -4.78 2.43
CA ARG A 295 0.59 -3.47 1.79
C ARG A 295 0.36 -3.55 0.26
N ILE A 296 0.86 -4.60 -0.39
CA ILE A 296 0.78 -4.81 -1.84
C ILE A 296 -0.22 -5.95 -2.14
N ILE A 297 -0.10 -7.04 -1.39
CA ILE A 297 -0.79 -8.30 -1.66
C ILE A 297 -0.92 -9.13 -0.37
N ASN A 298 -2.10 -9.71 -0.13
CA ASN A 298 -2.40 -10.55 1.02
C ASN A 298 -3.32 -11.71 0.59
N PRO A 299 -3.18 -12.97 1.03
CA PRO A 299 -4.04 -14.07 0.59
C PRO A 299 -5.53 -13.90 0.93
N THR A 300 -5.86 -13.11 1.96
CA THR A 300 -7.25 -12.69 2.27
C THR A 300 -7.85 -11.82 1.15
N ARG A 301 -7.07 -11.45 0.13
CA ARG A 301 -7.53 -10.88 -1.15
C ARG A 301 -8.43 -11.81 -1.97
N ALA A 302 -8.80 -12.99 -1.46
CA ALA A 302 -9.91 -13.74 -2.00
C ALA A 302 -11.15 -12.86 -2.28
N LEU A 303 -11.34 -11.77 -1.53
CA LEU A 303 -12.29 -10.70 -1.81
C LEU A 303 -12.18 -10.16 -3.25
N GLU A 304 -10.98 -9.84 -3.72
CA GLU A 304 -10.71 -9.30 -5.07
C GLU A 304 -11.22 -10.27 -6.13
N LYS A 305 -10.69 -11.50 -6.13
CA LYS A 305 -11.07 -12.55 -7.08
C LYS A 305 -12.57 -12.88 -7.03
N ARG A 306 -13.13 -12.90 -5.82
CA ARG A 306 -14.56 -13.18 -5.63
C ARG A 306 -15.40 -12.08 -6.24
N TYR A 307 -15.06 -10.82 -5.96
CA TYR A 307 -15.80 -9.69 -6.51
C TYR A 307 -15.62 -9.56 -8.02
N THR A 308 -14.44 -9.86 -8.57
CA THR A 308 -14.22 -9.94 -10.03
C THR A 308 -15.23 -10.88 -10.69
N ALA A 309 -15.44 -12.07 -10.12
CA ALA A 309 -16.41 -13.02 -10.66
C ALA A 309 -17.85 -12.55 -10.51
N VAL A 310 -18.18 -11.89 -9.39
CA VAL A 310 -19.53 -11.36 -9.10
C VAL A 310 -19.88 -10.22 -10.05
N ASP A 311 -18.94 -9.31 -10.29
CA ASP A 311 -19.12 -8.14 -11.16
C ASP A 311 -18.85 -8.46 -12.64
N MET A 312 -18.33 -9.66 -12.92
CA MET A 312 -17.85 -10.12 -14.23
C MET A 312 -16.82 -9.19 -14.87
N GLY A 313 -15.96 -8.59 -14.05
CA GLY A 313 -14.79 -7.84 -14.51
C GLY A 313 -13.66 -8.76 -14.95
N SER A 314 -12.63 -8.19 -15.57
CA SER A 314 -11.39 -8.90 -15.90
C SER A 314 -10.57 -9.18 -14.64
N ASP A 315 -10.49 -8.20 -13.73
CA ASP A 315 -9.73 -8.29 -12.48
C ASP A 315 -10.18 -7.20 -11.48
N SER A 316 -9.84 -7.35 -10.19
CA SER A 316 -10.20 -6.40 -9.13
C SER A 316 -9.04 -6.11 -8.16
N LEU A 317 -9.05 -4.92 -7.57
CA LEU A 317 -8.13 -4.49 -6.51
C LEU A 317 -8.91 -3.98 -5.31
N ALA A 318 -8.62 -4.51 -4.12
CA ALA A 318 -9.25 -4.10 -2.87
C ALA A 318 -8.37 -3.09 -2.12
N VAL A 319 -9.00 -2.03 -1.61
CA VAL A 319 -8.31 -0.89 -1.00
C VAL A 319 -9.05 -0.39 0.24
N ALA A 320 -8.40 0.44 1.05
CA ALA A 320 -8.85 0.80 2.39
C ALA A 320 -10.22 1.52 2.44
N SER A 321 -10.68 2.16 1.36
CA SER A 321 -11.97 2.85 1.30
C SER A 321 -12.45 3.10 -0.12
N GLY A 322 -13.74 3.39 -0.32
CA GLY A 322 -14.26 3.84 -1.62
C GLY A 322 -13.61 5.15 -2.11
N GLN A 323 -13.19 6.02 -1.19
CA GLN A 323 -12.35 7.16 -1.58
C GLN A 323 -11.00 6.65 -2.11
N ALA A 324 -10.27 5.79 -1.40
CA ALA A 324 -9.02 5.25 -1.95
C ALA A 324 -9.23 4.61 -3.35
N ALA A 325 -10.33 3.89 -3.56
CA ALA A 325 -10.64 3.26 -4.85
C ALA A 325 -10.73 4.29 -5.99
N THR A 326 -11.59 5.30 -5.86
CA THR A 326 -11.75 6.33 -6.90
C THR A 326 -10.52 7.21 -7.05
N PHE A 327 -9.76 7.48 -5.98
CA PHE A 327 -8.51 8.23 -6.09
C PHE A 327 -7.49 7.45 -6.93
N LEU A 328 -7.19 6.21 -6.53
CA LEU A 328 -6.22 5.35 -7.19
C LEU A 328 -6.64 5.06 -8.64
N ALA A 329 -7.92 4.83 -8.91
CA ALA A 329 -8.41 4.62 -10.26
C ALA A 329 -8.10 5.80 -11.21
N ILE A 330 -8.22 7.03 -10.71
CA ILE A 330 -7.98 8.23 -11.51
C ILE A 330 -6.48 8.54 -11.63
N VAL A 331 -5.74 8.58 -10.52
CA VAL A 331 -4.31 8.95 -10.57
C VAL A 331 -3.46 7.90 -11.30
N ASN A 332 -3.92 6.64 -11.33
CA ASN A 332 -3.26 5.60 -12.11
C ASN A 332 -3.26 5.87 -13.63
N LEU A 333 -4.20 6.68 -14.12
CA LEU A 333 -4.29 7.11 -15.51
C LEU A 333 -3.46 8.36 -15.84
N SER A 334 -2.85 8.99 -14.84
CA SER A 334 -2.06 10.20 -15.07
C SER A 334 -0.86 9.93 -15.99
N SER A 335 -0.52 10.94 -16.79
CA SER A 335 0.69 10.98 -17.61
C SER A 335 1.97 11.10 -16.79
N GLY A 336 1.87 11.52 -15.51
CA GLY A 336 3.02 11.85 -14.66
C GLY A 336 3.48 13.30 -14.78
N GLU A 337 2.85 14.09 -15.65
CA GLU A 337 3.14 15.51 -15.86
C GLU A 337 1.99 16.40 -15.38
N VAL A 338 2.32 17.65 -15.02
CA VAL A 338 1.30 18.66 -14.69
C VAL A 338 0.48 19.02 -15.93
N GLY A 339 -0.84 19.15 -15.77
CA GLY A 339 -1.75 19.61 -16.82
C GLY A 339 -2.77 18.58 -17.29
N ASP A 340 -2.72 17.35 -16.77
CA ASP A 340 -3.77 16.36 -16.98
C ASP A 340 -5.14 16.89 -16.51
N ASN A 341 -6.21 16.42 -17.12
CA ASN A 341 -7.56 16.76 -16.70
C ASN A 341 -8.54 15.58 -16.73
N VAL A 342 -9.57 15.66 -15.89
CA VAL A 342 -10.70 14.73 -15.87
C VAL A 342 -11.96 15.48 -16.29
N VAL A 343 -12.76 14.90 -17.19
CA VAL A 343 -14.09 15.42 -17.50
C VAL A 343 -15.11 14.66 -16.65
N ALA A 344 -15.74 15.32 -15.69
CA ALA A 344 -16.58 14.68 -14.68
C ALA A 344 -18.01 15.25 -14.65
N SER A 345 -18.98 14.42 -14.28
CA SER A 345 -20.30 14.91 -13.86
C SER A 345 -20.15 15.90 -12.69
N PRO A 346 -20.91 17.01 -12.64
CA PRO A 346 -20.98 17.85 -11.45
C PRO A 346 -21.81 17.21 -10.34
N TYR A 347 -22.62 16.19 -10.66
CA TYR A 347 -23.48 15.46 -9.73
C TYR A 347 -22.72 14.25 -9.19
N LEU A 348 -22.09 14.44 -8.04
CA LEU A 348 -21.24 13.44 -7.38
C LEU A 348 -21.39 13.56 -5.87
N TYR A 349 -21.14 12.44 -5.18
CA TYR A 349 -20.94 12.41 -3.74
C TYR A 349 -19.95 13.50 -3.31
N GLY A 350 -20.33 14.28 -2.29
CA GLY A 350 -19.61 15.51 -1.90
C GLY A 350 -18.11 15.35 -1.69
N ASN A 351 -17.65 14.24 -1.08
CA ASN A 351 -16.21 14.01 -0.90
C ASN A 351 -15.50 13.65 -2.21
N THR A 352 -16.17 12.92 -3.12
CA THR A 352 -15.64 12.66 -4.46
C THR A 352 -15.54 13.97 -5.25
N TRP A 353 -16.57 14.81 -5.21
CA TRP A 353 -16.54 16.15 -5.81
C TRP A 353 -15.41 17.01 -5.25
N ASN A 354 -15.28 17.07 -3.93
CA ASN A 354 -14.25 17.86 -3.25
C ASN A 354 -12.85 17.39 -3.63
N ARG A 355 -12.61 16.08 -3.66
CA ARG A 355 -11.33 15.52 -4.09
C ARG A 355 -10.99 15.91 -5.53
N LEU A 356 -11.95 15.75 -6.43
CA LEU A 356 -11.77 16.08 -7.84
C LEU A 356 -11.39 17.56 -8.02
N HIS A 357 -12.15 18.48 -7.43
CA HIS A 357 -11.98 19.92 -7.66
C HIS A 357 -10.85 20.55 -6.82
N ASN A 358 -10.54 20.00 -5.64
CA ASN A 358 -9.60 20.61 -4.71
C ASN A 358 -8.33 19.77 -4.48
N THR A 359 -8.44 18.47 -4.26
CA THR A 359 -7.28 17.63 -3.94
C THR A 359 -6.45 17.31 -5.18
N LEU A 360 -7.07 16.83 -6.26
CA LEU A 360 -6.37 16.47 -7.50
C LEU A 360 -5.70 17.69 -8.15
N LYS A 361 -6.31 18.87 -8.02
CA LYS A 361 -5.71 20.14 -8.48
C LYS A 361 -4.33 20.40 -7.88
N ARG A 362 -4.11 20.00 -6.62
CA ARG A 362 -2.80 20.13 -5.94
C ARG A 362 -1.76 19.15 -6.45
N LEU A 363 -2.20 18.08 -7.11
CA LEU A 363 -1.35 17.09 -7.79
C LEU A 363 -1.18 17.42 -9.29
N GLY A 364 -1.60 18.60 -9.73
CA GLY A 364 -1.48 19.02 -11.12
C GLY A 364 -2.55 18.44 -12.07
N ILE A 365 -3.58 17.77 -11.54
CA ILE A 365 -4.71 17.22 -12.32
C ILE A 365 -5.94 18.11 -12.11
N SER A 366 -6.40 18.74 -13.19
CA SER A 366 -7.59 19.62 -13.15
C SER A 366 -8.87 18.84 -13.47
N VAL A 367 -10.03 19.47 -13.20
CA VAL A 367 -11.34 18.86 -13.48
C VAL A 367 -12.18 19.83 -14.29
N ARG A 368 -12.82 19.30 -15.32
CA ARG A 368 -13.81 19.98 -16.16
C ARG A 368 -15.16 19.33 -15.91
N THR A 369 -16.18 20.13 -15.65
CA THR A 369 -17.52 19.61 -15.38
C THR A 369 -18.35 19.53 -16.66
N ALA A 370 -19.07 18.42 -16.84
CA ALA A 370 -19.95 18.18 -17.97
C ALA A 370 -21.29 17.57 -17.50
N ASP A 371 -22.40 17.97 -18.10
CA ASP A 371 -23.74 17.63 -17.64
C ASP A 371 -24.17 16.26 -18.20
N PRO A 372 -24.36 15.21 -17.38
CA PRO A 372 -24.70 13.88 -17.86
C PRO A 372 -26.08 13.80 -18.53
N ARG A 373 -26.95 14.80 -18.38
CA ARG A 373 -28.22 14.86 -19.13
C ARG A 373 -28.02 15.25 -20.59
N ARG A 374 -26.82 15.72 -20.93
CA ARG A 374 -26.38 16.19 -22.26
C ARG A 374 -25.00 15.59 -22.56
N PRO A 375 -24.91 14.30 -22.95
CA PRO A 375 -23.64 13.60 -23.16
C PRO A 375 -22.66 14.33 -24.08
N GLU A 376 -23.16 15.10 -25.05
CA GLU A 376 -22.36 15.92 -25.96
C GLU A 376 -21.52 17.01 -25.23
N THR A 377 -21.89 17.37 -24.00
CA THR A 377 -21.11 18.29 -23.15
C THR A 377 -19.80 17.64 -22.67
N PHE A 378 -19.76 16.32 -22.50
CA PHE A 378 -18.53 15.60 -22.18
C PHE A 378 -17.58 15.61 -23.37
N GLU A 379 -18.10 15.31 -24.56
CA GLU A 379 -17.31 15.29 -25.79
C GLU A 379 -16.64 16.65 -26.05
N ARG A 380 -17.36 17.76 -25.89
CA ARG A 380 -16.80 19.11 -26.05
C ARG A 380 -15.72 19.48 -25.04
N ALA A 381 -15.69 18.83 -23.87
CA ALA A 381 -14.74 19.13 -22.80
C ALA A 381 -13.43 18.32 -22.89
N ILE A 382 -13.38 17.29 -23.76
CA ILE A 382 -12.20 16.46 -24.00
C ILE A 382 -11.13 17.25 -24.74
N ASP A 383 -9.88 17.10 -24.32
CA ASP A 383 -8.69 17.53 -25.05
C ASP A 383 -7.57 16.47 -25.01
N ASP A 384 -6.38 16.85 -25.49
CA ASP A 384 -5.20 15.97 -25.56
C ASP A 384 -4.63 15.59 -24.18
N ARG A 385 -5.04 16.26 -23.10
CA ARG A 385 -4.62 16.02 -21.71
C ARG A 385 -5.73 15.38 -20.85
N THR A 386 -6.91 15.13 -21.41
CA THR A 386 -7.99 14.44 -20.69
C THR A 386 -7.63 12.98 -20.42
N ILE A 387 -7.49 12.57 -19.15
CA ILE A 387 -7.08 11.20 -18.79
C ILE A 387 -8.26 10.24 -18.57
N CYS A 388 -9.44 10.76 -18.22
CA CYS A 388 -10.68 9.97 -18.17
C CYS A 388 -11.94 10.82 -18.20
N LEU A 389 -13.05 10.17 -18.53
CA LEU A 389 -14.40 10.62 -18.19
C LEU A 389 -14.81 10.00 -16.85
N PHE A 390 -15.55 10.72 -16.01
CA PHE A 390 -15.93 10.25 -14.68
C PHE A 390 -17.39 10.57 -14.29
N GLY A 391 -18.05 9.63 -13.62
CA GLY A 391 -19.38 9.83 -13.03
C GLY A 391 -19.81 8.70 -12.10
N GLU A 392 -20.95 8.88 -11.43
CA GLU A 392 -21.62 7.88 -10.60
C GLU A 392 -22.81 7.29 -11.38
N VAL A 393 -23.02 5.96 -11.39
CA VAL A 393 -24.16 5.34 -12.10
C VAL A 393 -25.48 6.02 -11.74
N ILE A 394 -25.70 6.24 -10.44
CA ILE A 394 -26.75 7.09 -9.90
C ILE A 394 -26.09 8.11 -8.98
N SER A 395 -26.16 9.39 -9.32
CA SER A 395 -25.48 10.45 -8.57
C SER A 395 -26.04 10.65 -7.17
N ASN A 396 -25.19 10.93 -6.20
CA ASN A 396 -25.60 11.53 -4.92
C ASN A 396 -25.42 13.07 -4.96
N PRO A 397 -26.36 13.90 -4.49
CA PRO A 397 -27.70 13.58 -3.98
C PRO A 397 -28.80 13.61 -5.04
N CYS A 398 -28.51 14.09 -6.25
CA CYS A 398 -29.54 14.42 -7.24
C CYS A 398 -30.20 13.22 -7.93
N LEU A 399 -29.70 11.99 -7.71
CA LEU A 399 -30.17 10.75 -8.33
C LEU A 399 -30.25 10.79 -9.86
N ILE A 400 -29.38 11.58 -10.49
CA ILE A 400 -29.28 11.68 -11.95
C ILE A 400 -28.52 10.45 -12.45
N PRO A 401 -29.11 9.64 -13.36
CA PRO A 401 -28.42 8.52 -13.96
C PRO A 401 -27.31 8.98 -14.90
N LEU A 402 -26.17 8.30 -14.86
CA LEU A 402 -25.09 8.51 -15.83
C LEU A 402 -25.41 7.76 -17.13
N PRO A 403 -25.32 8.39 -18.32
CA PRO A 403 -25.47 7.72 -19.60
C PRO A 403 -24.21 6.92 -19.95
N VAL A 404 -23.94 5.84 -19.19
CA VAL A 404 -22.69 5.07 -19.23
C VAL A 404 -22.34 4.64 -20.66
N LYS A 405 -23.31 4.10 -21.41
CA LYS A 405 -23.10 3.63 -22.78
C LYS A 405 -22.67 4.75 -23.71
N GLN A 406 -23.40 5.87 -23.73
CA GLN A 406 -23.05 7.01 -24.59
C GLN A 406 -21.68 7.60 -24.22
N LEU A 407 -21.35 7.70 -22.93
CA LEU A 407 -20.05 8.23 -22.51
C LEU A 407 -18.89 7.27 -22.82
N ALA A 408 -19.11 5.96 -22.73
CA ALA A 408 -18.14 4.96 -23.14
C ALA A 408 -17.84 5.05 -24.65
N GLU A 409 -18.89 5.21 -25.46
CA GLU A 409 -18.77 5.39 -26.91
C GLU A 409 -18.03 6.70 -27.26
N ILE A 410 -18.36 7.82 -26.60
CA ILE A 410 -17.63 9.09 -26.71
C ILE A 410 -16.17 8.89 -26.33
N GLY A 411 -15.89 8.34 -25.15
CA GLY A 411 -14.53 8.11 -24.67
C GLY A 411 -13.69 7.28 -25.65
N ARG A 412 -14.26 6.21 -26.20
CA ARG A 412 -13.61 5.34 -27.19
C ARG A 412 -13.17 6.10 -28.44
N LYS A 413 -13.99 7.05 -28.95
CA LYS A 413 -13.64 7.88 -30.12
C LYS A 413 -12.36 8.71 -29.90
N TYR A 414 -12.08 9.10 -28.65
CA TYR A 414 -10.93 9.96 -28.29
C TYR A 414 -9.80 9.20 -27.57
N GLY A 415 -9.92 7.87 -27.42
CA GLY A 415 -8.99 7.09 -26.61
C GLY A 415 -8.96 7.52 -25.14
N VAL A 416 -10.11 7.91 -24.59
CA VAL A 416 -10.30 8.33 -23.19
C VAL A 416 -11.18 7.28 -22.47
N PRO A 417 -10.70 6.62 -21.41
CA PRO A 417 -11.49 5.64 -20.68
C PRO A 417 -12.60 6.30 -19.86
N LEU A 418 -13.74 5.61 -19.74
CA LEU A 418 -14.78 5.95 -18.78
C LEU A 418 -14.54 5.22 -17.46
N VAL A 419 -14.38 5.98 -16.38
CA VAL A 419 -14.31 5.48 -15.00
C VAL A 419 -15.66 5.76 -14.32
N VAL A 420 -16.30 4.72 -13.76
CA VAL A 420 -17.65 4.84 -13.17
C VAL A 420 -17.65 4.40 -11.72
N ASP A 421 -18.19 5.22 -10.83
CA ASP A 421 -18.51 4.79 -9.46
C ASP A 421 -19.89 4.13 -9.44
N ASN A 422 -19.93 2.83 -9.15
CA ASN A 422 -21.15 2.00 -9.12
C ASN A 422 -21.54 1.59 -7.69
N THR A 423 -21.16 2.40 -6.69
CA THR A 423 -21.41 2.13 -5.27
C THR A 423 -22.89 1.85 -4.94
N THR A 424 -23.83 2.51 -5.61
CA THR A 424 -25.27 2.48 -5.29
C THR A 424 -26.03 1.35 -5.97
N THR A 425 -25.49 0.80 -7.06
CA THR A 425 -26.18 -0.18 -7.91
C THR A 425 -25.37 -1.47 -8.17
N PRO A 426 -24.61 -2.02 -7.18
CA PRO A 426 -23.93 -3.30 -7.40
C PRO A 426 -24.98 -4.38 -7.70
N LEU A 427 -24.72 -5.23 -8.68
CA LEU A 427 -25.64 -6.24 -9.23
C LEU A 427 -26.87 -5.70 -9.99
N VAL A 428 -27.22 -4.42 -9.86
CA VAL A 428 -28.38 -3.81 -10.54
C VAL A 428 -27.96 -3.22 -11.88
N CYS A 429 -26.85 -2.47 -11.87
CA CYS A 429 -26.20 -1.98 -13.08
C CYS A 429 -24.85 -2.65 -13.20
N ARG A 430 -24.50 -3.09 -14.40
CA ARG A 430 -23.17 -3.61 -14.73
C ARG A 430 -22.51 -2.65 -15.73
N PRO A 431 -21.65 -1.72 -15.25
CA PRO A 431 -21.03 -0.73 -16.13
C PRO A 431 -20.17 -1.35 -17.24
N ALA A 432 -19.61 -2.55 -17.02
CA ALA A 432 -18.87 -3.30 -18.03
C ALA A 432 -19.71 -3.57 -19.29
N ASP A 433 -20.96 -4.05 -19.13
CA ASP A 433 -21.88 -4.32 -20.25
C ASP A 433 -22.26 -3.04 -21.02
N LEU A 434 -22.05 -1.88 -20.40
CA LEU A 434 -22.29 -0.56 -20.97
C LEU A 434 -20.99 0.08 -21.49
N GLY A 435 -19.87 -0.64 -21.50
CA GLY A 435 -18.60 -0.20 -22.08
C GLY A 435 -17.73 0.68 -21.18
N ALA A 436 -18.04 0.80 -19.88
CA ALA A 436 -17.13 1.46 -18.95
C ALA A 436 -15.79 0.72 -18.91
N ALA A 437 -14.67 1.45 -18.80
CA ALA A 437 -13.34 0.86 -18.72
C ALA A 437 -13.05 0.35 -17.31
N ILE A 438 -13.28 1.22 -16.32
CA ILE A 438 -12.99 0.94 -14.90
C ILE A 438 -14.26 1.22 -14.09
N THR A 439 -14.55 0.33 -13.15
CA THR A 439 -15.62 0.51 -12.18
C THR A 439 -15.04 0.64 -10.77
N THR A 440 -15.49 1.61 -9.99
CA THR A 440 -15.12 1.76 -8.58
C THR A 440 -16.32 1.56 -7.67
N TYR A 441 -16.04 1.04 -6.48
CA TYR A 441 -17.04 0.81 -5.46
C TYR A 441 -16.54 1.28 -4.10
N SER A 442 -17.40 1.93 -3.34
CA SER A 442 -17.30 1.94 -1.89
C SER A 442 -17.88 0.65 -1.34
N ALA A 443 -17.01 -0.34 -1.12
CA ALA A 443 -17.39 -1.61 -0.52
C ALA A 443 -17.99 -1.45 0.89
N THR A 444 -17.73 -0.31 1.52
CA THR A 444 -18.35 0.15 2.77
C THR A 444 -19.89 0.18 2.74
N LYS A 445 -20.49 0.37 1.57
CA LYS A 445 -21.94 0.55 1.41
C LYS A 445 -22.63 -0.80 1.22
N TYR A 446 -23.33 -1.00 0.10
CA TYR A 446 -24.15 -2.19 -0.12
C TYR A 446 -23.35 -3.49 -0.08
N ILE A 447 -22.08 -3.50 -0.49
CA ILE A 447 -21.22 -4.70 -0.45
C ILE A 447 -21.02 -5.18 0.99
N SER A 448 -20.61 -4.30 1.91
CA SER A 448 -20.56 -4.60 3.35
C SER A 448 -21.95 -4.90 3.89
N GLY A 449 -22.93 -4.04 3.60
CA GLY A 449 -24.34 -4.21 3.99
C GLY A 449 -24.66 -3.94 5.46
N HIS A 450 -23.68 -4.05 6.35
CA HIS A 450 -23.89 -4.03 7.80
C HIS A 450 -23.41 -2.74 8.48
N GLY A 451 -22.77 -1.82 7.74
CA GLY A 451 -22.25 -0.56 8.28
C GLY A 451 -21.05 -0.73 9.23
N THR A 452 -20.38 -1.88 9.20
CA THR A 452 -19.31 -2.23 10.16
C THR A 452 -17.90 -2.01 9.61
N THR A 453 -17.73 -2.02 8.30
CA THR A 453 -16.41 -2.17 7.68
C THR A 453 -16.19 -1.17 6.56
N LEU A 454 -15.09 -0.41 6.63
CA LEU A 454 -14.64 0.47 5.56
C LEU A 454 -13.85 -0.34 4.52
N GLY A 455 -14.10 -0.06 3.24
CA GLY A 455 -13.34 -0.63 2.13
C GLY A 455 -13.77 -0.08 0.78
N GLY A 456 -12.94 -0.34 -0.22
CA GLY A 456 -13.20 0.01 -1.63
C GLY A 456 -12.70 -1.07 -2.58
N LEU A 457 -13.28 -1.09 -3.77
CA LEU A 457 -12.88 -1.99 -4.86
C LEU A 457 -12.71 -1.19 -6.14
N ILE A 458 -11.69 -1.54 -6.92
CA ILE A 458 -11.47 -1.06 -8.29
C ILE A 458 -11.53 -2.28 -9.19
N VAL A 459 -12.42 -2.28 -10.16
CA VAL A 459 -12.62 -3.37 -11.12
C VAL A 459 -12.16 -2.86 -12.48
N ASP A 460 -11.24 -3.58 -13.11
CA ASP A 460 -10.96 -3.38 -14.54
C ASP A 460 -11.93 -4.27 -15.33
N ASN A 461 -12.73 -3.64 -16.19
CA ASN A 461 -13.74 -4.34 -16.97
C ASN A 461 -13.14 -5.05 -18.19
N GLY A 462 -11.88 -4.76 -18.57
CA GLY A 462 -11.16 -5.42 -19.66
C GLY A 462 -11.51 -4.91 -21.07
N GLU A 463 -12.36 -3.89 -21.18
CA GLU A 463 -12.90 -3.38 -22.45
C GLU A 463 -12.04 -2.26 -23.08
N PHE A 464 -11.05 -1.73 -22.36
CA PHE A 464 -10.26 -0.58 -22.80
C PHE A 464 -8.77 -0.91 -22.92
N SER A 465 -8.19 -0.64 -24.09
CA SER A 465 -6.75 -0.82 -24.32
C SER A 465 -5.98 0.47 -24.07
N TYR A 466 -5.02 0.43 -23.14
CA TYR A 466 -4.07 1.52 -22.90
C TYR A 466 -2.86 1.50 -23.84
N ARG A 467 -2.71 0.41 -24.60
CA ARG A 467 -1.53 0.11 -25.42
C ARG A 467 -1.37 1.05 -26.59
N GLY A 468 -0.15 1.53 -26.82
CA GLY A 468 0.21 2.41 -27.92
C GLY A 468 -0.35 3.84 -27.81
N ALA A 469 -1.17 4.13 -26.79
CA ALA A 469 -1.76 5.44 -26.59
C ALA A 469 -0.71 6.41 -26.01
N SER A 470 -0.42 7.49 -26.74
CA SER A 470 0.47 8.57 -26.29
C SER A 470 -0.03 9.27 -25.02
N ARG A 471 -1.36 9.27 -24.80
CA ARG A 471 -2.05 9.80 -23.62
C ARG A 471 -1.66 9.10 -22.31
N PHE A 472 -1.23 7.84 -22.40
CA PHE A 472 -0.92 6.99 -21.26
C PHE A 472 0.56 6.55 -21.29
N PRO A 473 1.53 7.50 -21.23
CA PRO A 473 2.94 7.19 -21.42
C PRO A 473 3.46 6.24 -20.35
N LEU A 474 3.01 6.38 -19.10
CA LEU A 474 3.38 5.52 -17.98
C LEU A 474 2.85 4.08 -18.09
N PHE A 475 2.06 3.72 -19.10
CA PHE A 475 1.72 2.32 -19.41
C PHE A 475 2.57 1.74 -20.55
N ASN A 476 3.12 2.62 -21.39
CA ASN A 476 3.70 2.29 -22.68
C ASN A 476 5.22 2.54 -22.75
N ARG A 477 5.79 3.19 -21.74
CA ARG A 477 7.21 3.51 -21.64
C ARG A 477 7.78 2.94 -20.34
N PRO A 478 9.11 2.75 -20.25
CA PRO A 478 9.75 2.35 -19.00
C PRO A 478 9.42 3.29 -17.85
N ASP A 479 8.89 2.73 -16.76
CA ASP A 479 8.60 3.44 -15.52
C ASP A 479 9.87 3.52 -14.66
N GLU A 480 10.56 4.66 -14.69
CA GLU A 480 11.83 4.86 -13.99
C GLU A 480 11.72 4.68 -12.47
N ALA A 481 10.57 5.02 -11.89
CA ALA A 481 10.31 4.84 -10.46
C ALA A 481 10.22 3.35 -10.07
N HIS A 482 10.10 2.46 -11.05
CA HIS A 482 9.89 1.02 -10.88
C HIS A 482 10.92 0.20 -11.67
N GLY A 483 12.14 0.72 -11.83
CA GLY A 483 13.23 -0.03 -12.46
C GLY A 483 13.05 -0.22 -13.98
N GLY A 484 12.32 0.68 -14.64
CA GLY A 484 12.09 0.64 -16.08
C GLY A 484 11.04 -0.38 -16.52
N ILE A 485 10.18 -0.85 -15.61
CA ILE A 485 9.08 -1.75 -15.94
C ILE A 485 8.18 -1.10 -17.00
N VAL A 486 7.81 -1.90 -18.01
CA VAL A 486 6.73 -1.57 -18.95
C VAL A 486 5.52 -2.41 -18.54
N TRP A 487 4.55 -1.78 -17.88
CA TRP A 487 3.40 -2.46 -17.25
C TRP A 487 2.62 -3.36 -18.20
N HIS A 488 2.47 -2.93 -19.45
CA HIS A 488 1.83 -3.71 -20.49
C HIS A 488 2.53 -5.07 -20.76
N ASN A 489 3.87 -5.12 -20.64
CA ASN A 489 4.62 -6.36 -20.79
C ASN A 489 4.61 -7.17 -19.49
N ALA A 490 4.79 -6.51 -18.35
CA ALA A 490 4.89 -7.15 -17.04
C ALA A 490 3.65 -7.98 -16.68
N VAL A 491 2.44 -7.54 -17.06
CA VAL A 491 1.20 -8.30 -16.78
C VAL A 491 1.21 -9.70 -17.43
N ARG A 492 2.01 -9.93 -18.48
CA ARG A 492 2.10 -11.23 -19.17
C ARG A 492 3.02 -12.22 -18.45
N GLU A 493 3.88 -11.71 -17.57
CA GLU A 493 4.85 -12.50 -16.81
C GLU A 493 4.27 -12.99 -15.48
N VAL A 494 3.15 -12.43 -15.04
CA VAL A 494 2.49 -12.76 -13.76
C VAL A 494 1.11 -13.39 -13.99
N GLY A 495 0.68 -14.26 -13.08
CA GLY A 495 -0.62 -14.93 -13.13
C GLY A 495 -1.56 -14.47 -12.02
N ASP A 496 -1.18 -14.69 -10.76
CA ASP A 496 -1.98 -14.42 -9.58
C ASP A 496 -1.99 -12.94 -9.16
N LEU A 497 -0.95 -12.16 -9.48
CA LEU A 497 -0.90 -10.72 -9.18
C LEU A 497 -1.94 -9.90 -9.95
N GLY A 498 -2.45 -10.45 -11.04
CA GLY A 498 -3.59 -9.92 -11.78
C GLY A 498 -3.48 -10.16 -13.28
N LYS A 499 -4.62 -10.02 -13.97
CA LYS A 499 -4.70 -10.10 -15.45
C LYS A 499 -4.82 -8.73 -16.12
N SER A 500 -4.86 -7.66 -15.31
CA SER A 500 -5.04 -6.29 -15.73
C SER A 500 -3.73 -5.51 -15.61
N GLU A 501 -3.22 -4.97 -16.73
CA GLU A 501 -2.08 -4.04 -16.73
C GLU A 501 -2.39 -2.77 -15.94
N PHE A 502 -3.66 -2.35 -15.93
CA PHE A 502 -4.16 -1.24 -15.13
C PHE A 502 -4.04 -1.50 -13.64
N LEU A 503 -4.60 -2.61 -13.14
CA LEU A 503 -4.59 -2.93 -11.72
C LEU A 503 -3.23 -3.38 -11.22
N LEU A 504 -2.41 -4.02 -12.07
CA LEU A 504 -1.03 -4.35 -11.74
C LEU A 504 -0.22 -3.07 -11.47
N LYS A 505 -0.31 -2.07 -12.37
CA LYS A 505 0.29 -0.77 -12.13
C LYS A 505 -0.28 -0.11 -10.88
N ALA A 506 -1.61 -0.09 -10.71
CA ALA A 506 -2.22 0.53 -9.52
C ALA A 506 -1.74 -0.11 -8.21
N ARG A 507 -1.60 -1.44 -8.18
CA ARG A 507 -1.11 -2.21 -7.03
C ARG A 507 0.36 -1.91 -6.72
N MET A 508 1.20 -1.93 -7.75
CA MET A 508 2.66 -1.86 -7.59
C MET A 508 3.18 -0.43 -7.47
N THR A 509 2.42 0.57 -7.92
CA THR A 509 2.75 1.99 -7.82
C THR A 509 1.96 2.65 -6.69
N TRP A 510 0.74 3.09 -6.98
CA TRP A 510 -0.03 3.95 -6.11
C TRP A 510 -0.48 3.28 -4.81
N LEU A 511 -0.93 2.03 -4.83
CA LEU A 511 -1.32 1.33 -3.60
C LEU A 511 -0.10 1.13 -2.69
N ARG A 512 1.01 0.68 -3.27
CA ARG A 512 2.28 0.50 -2.56
C ARG A 512 2.76 1.81 -1.95
N ASP A 513 2.74 2.90 -2.71
CA ASP A 513 3.38 4.16 -2.32
C ASP A 513 2.48 5.01 -1.42
N THR A 514 1.17 5.01 -1.64
CA THR A 514 0.21 5.75 -0.79
C THR A 514 -0.26 4.95 0.43
N GLY A 515 -0.04 3.63 0.43
CA GLY A 515 -0.34 2.77 1.57
C GLY A 515 -1.82 2.54 1.85
N ALA A 516 -2.72 2.82 0.90
CA ALA A 516 -4.16 2.61 1.04
C ALA A 516 -4.58 1.12 0.99
N ALA A 517 -3.74 0.24 1.54
CA ALA A 517 -3.96 -1.20 1.59
C ALA A 517 -5.13 -1.55 2.50
N ILE A 518 -5.99 -2.46 2.05
CA ILE A 518 -7.09 -2.95 2.86
C ILE A 518 -6.57 -3.89 3.95
N ALA A 519 -7.11 -3.76 5.17
CA ALA A 519 -6.78 -4.68 6.25
C ALA A 519 -7.31 -6.11 5.95
N PRO A 520 -6.59 -7.18 6.33
CA PRO A 520 -7.05 -8.56 6.12
C PRO A 520 -8.38 -8.83 6.82
N PHE A 521 -8.53 -8.36 8.07
CA PHE A 521 -9.80 -8.44 8.79
C PHE A 521 -10.95 -7.71 8.07
N ALA A 522 -10.70 -6.51 7.52
CA ALA A 522 -11.70 -5.80 6.73
C ALA A 522 -12.09 -6.57 5.46
N SER A 523 -11.11 -7.16 4.77
CA SER A 523 -11.37 -8.02 3.60
C SER A 523 -12.26 -9.20 3.96
N PHE A 524 -11.99 -9.87 5.08
CA PHE A 524 -12.83 -10.95 5.59
C PHE A 524 -14.25 -10.49 5.92
N GLN A 525 -14.43 -9.35 6.60
CA GLN A 525 -15.75 -8.81 6.91
C GLN A 525 -16.55 -8.41 5.65
N LEU A 526 -15.88 -7.84 4.64
CA LEU A 526 -16.51 -7.53 3.37
C LEU A 526 -16.93 -8.79 2.61
N ILE A 527 -16.18 -9.89 2.73
CA ILE A 527 -16.59 -11.19 2.20
C ILE A 527 -17.91 -11.64 2.85
N GLN A 528 -18.05 -11.52 4.18
CA GLN A 528 -19.31 -11.87 4.86
C GLN A 528 -20.50 -11.03 4.37
N GLY A 529 -20.29 -9.73 4.14
CA GLY A 529 -21.29 -8.86 3.51
C GLY A 529 -21.64 -9.32 2.09
N LEU A 530 -20.63 -9.61 1.28
CA LEU A 530 -20.76 -10.00 -0.12
C LEU A 530 -21.58 -11.28 -0.30
N GLU A 531 -21.43 -12.26 0.59
CA GLU A 531 -22.12 -13.56 0.53
C GLU A 531 -23.65 -13.44 0.55
N THR A 532 -24.19 -12.35 1.10
CA THR A 532 -25.64 -12.08 1.14
C THR A 532 -26.08 -10.95 0.20
N LEU A 533 -25.15 -10.38 -0.58
CA LEU A 533 -25.41 -9.21 -1.42
C LEU A 533 -26.57 -9.41 -2.41
N PRO A 534 -26.70 -10.53 -3.15
CA PRO A 534 -27.81 -10.72 -4.10
C PRO A 534 -29.19 -10.71 -3.42
N LEU A 535 -29.28 -11.33 -2.25
CA LEU A 535 -30.51 -11.36 -1.45
C LEU A 535 -30.87 -9.96 -0.95
N ARG A 536 -29.89 -9.25 -0.38
CA ARG A 536 -30.08 -7.90 0.16
C ARG A 536 -30.43 -6.91 -0.94
N MET A 537 -29.73 -6.92 -2.07
CA MET A 537 -30.01 -6.00 -3.19
C MET A 537 -31.40 -6.23 -3.76
N LYS A 538 -31.81 -7.50 -3.98
CA LYS A 538 -33.18 -7.82 -4.43
C LYS A 538 -34.22 -7.25 -3.46
N GLN A 539 -34.04 -7.45 -2.15
CA GLN A 539 -34.98 -6.93 -1.15
C GLN A 539 -34.95 -5.40 -1.03
N HIS A 540 -33.77 -4.77 -1.13
CA HIS A 540 -33.64 -3.31 -1.13
C HIS A 540 -34.39 -2.70 -2.31
N CYS A 541 -34.22 -3.24 -3.52
CA CYS A 541 -34.95 -2.76 -4.70
C CYS A 541 -36.47 -2.99 -4.57
N ALA A 542 -36.89 -4.16 -4.09
CA ALA A 542 -38.32 -4.46 -3.90
C ALA A 542 -38.98 -3.59 -2.82
N ASN A 543 -38.25 -3.21 -1.77
CA ASN A 543 -38.73 -2.26 -0.77
C ASN A 543 -38.81 -0.85 -1.37
N ALA A 544 -37.78 -0.42 -2.08
CA ALA A 544 -37.74 0.89 -2.71
C ALA A 544 -38.84 1.09 -3.76
N SER A 545 -39.27 0.05 -4.47
CA SER A 545 -40.38 0.14 -5.44
C SER A 545 -41.77 0.18 -4.82
N ARG A 546 -41.89 -0.04 -3.51
CA ARG A 546 -43.17 0.05 -2.76
C ARG A 546 -43.34 1.39 -2.06
N CYS A 547 -42.25 2.09 -1.82
CA CYS A 547 -42.24 3.47 -1.36
C CYS A 547 -42.44 4.39 -2.56
#